data_AF-A0A5E3XE21-F1
#
_entry.id   AF-A0A5E3XE21-F1
#
_cell.length_a   1.000
_cell.length_b   1.000
_cell.length_c   1.000
_cell.angle_alpha   90.00
_cell.angle_beta   90.00
_cell.angle_gamma   90.00
#
_symmetry.space_group_name_H-M   'P 1'
#
loop_
_entity.id
_entity.type
_entity.pdbx_description
1 polymer ?
#
loop_
_entity_poly.entity_id
_entity_poly.type
_entity_poly.pdbx_seq_one_letter_code
_entity_poly.pdbx_strand_id
1 'polypeptide(L)'
;MHTDSEDSDDGGGASPVGRSKNDTDNPYTSTLANKDERLKALATEYSKTKPCLRTVSYAFRQWSWLSDFILDEATLANSSRKAIRGDVPRIVLDLAEFLDDWERHKVYEVKDGTESVRCYFRRLGIEKEGSVSPGAHDFGRLHPLTKSFSTLSTHKILFVYRTLDVLAWLSGAGETTQARAVQNSNDIASLAPALSADKFPAIKNWVNALNETAKACVPETTSRGELPVVDWDNLQTAFPSRYQVRSMKLGPIGQDRNNMRINEIAVRNIETAAFALCYLLKECYDHDDNLSHINLTDLKKHCGGDVDRCRNVWATLAMALFVSPVLLLCRKDIFKMEIPLIRLWEFWRRLGNNDRPAALVKVEKQIWKIILDVMYGSQASDCLASFAKYWLDSEGLSEKGGYASWFVAPGTARPADPSTIQPKDPASNPARTQPLQQASLFKIDSMKKEIQEQNKRIAELEETNASIEQAKQKADDALLEYQRKALNRCTQLLNGHPEAGGVTDLSGALAALQRTMARMSSETEKVSAAKQKELNQTRKELQQTQKELQEKNQELKELHAAVLGSAG
;
A
#
# COMPACT_ATOMS: atom_id res chain seq x y z
N MET A 1 -12.22 -48.65 -47.96
CA MET A 1 -12.48 -47.99 -49.26
C MET A 1 -12.28 -46.50 -49.05
N HIS A 2 -11.35 -45.94 -49.81
CA HIS A 2 -11.02 -44.51 -49.88
C HIS A 2 -12.21 -43.66 -50.32
N THR A 3 -12.27 -42.44 -49.79
CA THR A 3 -12.25 -41.13 -50.50
C THR A 3 -11.96 -40.06 -49.43
N ASP A 4 -10.78 -39.42 -49.46
CA ASP A 4 -10.47 -38.13 -50.14
C ASP A 4 -11.22 -36.95 -49.46
N SER A 5 -10.55 -36.19 -48.58
CA SER A 5 -9.66 -35.04 -48.84
C SER A 5 -10.42 -33.78 -49.28
N GLU A 6 -10.41 -32.73 -48.44
CA GLU A 6 -10.10 -31.37 -48.89
C GLU A 6 -9.89 -30.40 -47.70
N ASP A 7 -8.86 -29.59 -47.89
CA ASP A 7 -8.32 -28.55 -47.03
C ASP A 7 -9.31 -27.40 -46.73
N SER A 8 -9.19 -26.82 -45.53
CA SER A 8 -9.35 -25.37 -45.38
C SER A 8 -8.52 -24.87 -44.20
N ASP A 9 -7.36 -24.35 -44.59
CA ASP A 9 -6.55 -23.38 -43.87
C ASP A 9 -7.36 -22.09 -43.70
N ASP A 10 -7.59 -21.65 -42.47
CA ASP A 10 -7.76 -20.22 -42.19
C ASP A 10 -7.44 -19.92 -40.72
N GLY A 11 -6.24 -19.36 -40.54
CA GLY A 11 -5.76 -18.78 -39.30
C GLY A 11 -6.63 -17.61 -38.85
N GLY A 12 -7.64 -17.90 -38.02
CA GLY A 12 -8.42 -16.92 -37.29
C GLY A 12 -7.59 -16.29 -36.16
N GLY A 13 -6.96 -15.16 -36.46
CA GLY A 13 -6.25 -14.33 -35.49
C GLY A 13 -7.08 -14.05 -34.23
N ALA A 14 -6.39 -14.08 -33.08
CA ALA A 14 -6.94 -13.77 -31.77
C ALA A 14 -7.72 -12.44 -31.81
N SER A 15 -9.04 -12.55 -31.78
CA SER A 15 -9.94 -11.41 -31.68
C SER A 15 -9.66 -10.66 -30.37
N PRO A 16 -9.68 -9.31 -30.37
CA PRO A 16 -9.48 -8.53 -29.17
C PRO A 16 -10.62 -8.85 -28.19
N VAL A 17 -10.25 -9.31 -27.00
CA VAL A 17 -11.14 -9.63 -25.88
C VAL A 17 -12.15 -8.49 -25.70
N GLY A 18 -13.39 -8.75 -26.13
CA GLY A 18 -14.51 -7.84 -25.92
C GLY A 18 -14.68 -7.64 -24.43
N ARG A 19 -14.74 -6.37 -23.99
CA ARG A 19 -15.12 -6.03 -22.62
C ARG A 19 -16.53 -6.59 -22.37
N SER A 20 -16.63 -7.62 -21.53
CA SER A 20 -17.91 -8.00 -20.93
C SER A 20 -18.49 -6.75 -20.26
N LYS A 21 -19.70 -6.36 -20.67
CA LYS A 21 -20.39 -5.15 -20.16
C LYS A 21 -20.91 -5.33 -18.73
N ASN A 22 -20.76 -6.50 -18.12
CA ASN A 22 -21.31 -6.79 -16.81
C ASN A 22 -20.20 -7.19 -15.83
N ASP A 23 -19.94 -6.34 -14.83
CA ASP A 23 -19.13 -6.66 -13.63
C ASP A 23 -19.68 -7.87 -12.84
N THR A 24 -20.86 -8.39 -13.20
CA THR A 24 -21.53 -9.52 -12.53
C THR A 24 -20.80 -10.84 -12.69
N ASP A 25 -19.93 -10.98 -13.70
CA ASP A 25 -19.28 -12.26 -14.03
C ASP A 25 -17.85 -12.34 -13.49
N ASN A 26 -17.38 -11.32 -12.75
CA ASN A 26 -16.06 -11.32 -12.16
C ASN A 26 -16.01 -12.27 -10.94
N PRO A 27 -15.27 -13.40 -11.01
CA PRO A 27 -15.25 -14.41 -9.95
C PRO A 27 -14.55 -13.94 -8.66
N TYR A 28 -13.96 -12.73 -8.67
CA TYR A 28 -13.33 -12.09 -7.52
C TYR A 28 -14.23 -11.05 -6.83
N THR A 29 -15.47 -10.85 -7.32
CA THR A 29 -16.47 -10.07 -6.59
C THR A 29 -16.89 -10.78 -5.32
N SER A 30 -17.17 -10.02 -4.26
CA SER A 30 -17.62 -10.60 -2.99
C SER A 30 -18.90 -11.41 -3.16
N THR A 31 -19.81 -10.96 -4.03
CA THR A 31 -21.07 -11.63 -4.32
C THR A 31 -20.84 -13.03 -4.89
N LEU A 32 -19.96 -13.18 -5.89
CA LEU A 32 -19.68 -14.49 -6.48
C LEU A 32 -18.84 -15.37 -5.55
N ALA A 33 -17.81 -14.82 -4.91
CA ALA A 33 -16.99 -15.57 -3.94
C ALA A 33 -17.84 -16.09 -2.76
N ASN A 34 -18.86 -15.36 -2.32
CA ASN A 34 -19.74 -15.79 -1.23
C ASN A 34 -20.80 -16.82 -1.62
N LYS A 35 -21.16 -16.89 -2.91
CA LYS A 35 -22.11 -17.89 -3.45
C LYS A 35 -21.44 -19.19 -3.89
N ASP A 36 -20.10 -19.22 -3.96
CA ASP A 36 -19.37 -20.40 -4.37
C ASP A 36 -19.34 -21.45 -3.24
N GLU A 37 -20.13 -22.51 -3.41
CA GLU A 37 -20.25 -23.60 -2.42
C GLU A 37 -18.94 -24.38 -2.24
N ARG A 38 -18.08 -24.46 -3.26
CA ARG A 38 -16.76 -25.12 -3.12
C ARG A 38 -15.85 -24.30 -2.22
N LEU A 39 -15.81 -22.99 -2.44
CA LEU A 39 -15.02 -22.06 -1.64
C LEU A 39 -15.54 -21.97 -0.20
N LYS A 40 -16.85 -22.06 -0.01
CA LYS A 40 -17.49 -22.13 1.31
C LYS A 40 -17.15 -23.43 2.06
N ALA A 41 -17.19 -24.57 1.38
CA ALA A 41 -16.77 -25.85 1.96
C ALA A 41 -15.28 -25.81 2.36
N LEU A 42 -14.43 -25.28 1.47
CA LEU A 42 -12.99 -25.11 1.74
C LEU A 42 -12.73 -24.19 2.93
N ALA A 43 -13.39 -23.04 3.02
CA ALA A 43 -13.27 -22.13 4.16
C ALA A 43 -13.74 -22.78 5.48
N THR A 44 -14.78 -23.62 5.42
CA THR A 44 -15.30 -24.36 6.58
C THR A 44 -14.36 -25.49 7.01
N GLU A 45 -13.69 -26.14 6.07
CA GLU A 45 -12.65 -27.13 6.36
C GLU A 45 -11.44 -26.45 7.01
N TYR A 46 -10.97 -25.36 6.39
CA TYR A 46 -9.75 -24.68 6.83
C TYR A 46 -9.94 -23.91 8.13
N SER A 47 -11.16 -23.49 8.49
CA SER A 47 -11.42 -22.94 9.83
C SER A 47 -11.23 -23.97 10.95
N LYS A 48 -11.32 -25.28 10.63
CA LYS A 48 -11.06 -26.39 11.56
C LYS A 48 -9.58 -26.77 11.58
N THR A 49 -8.95 -26.89 10.41
CA THR A 49 -7.56 -27.37 10.30
C THR A 49 -6.51 -26.26 10.46
N LYS A 50 -6.88 -25.00 10.21
CA LYS A 50 -6.06 -23.79 10.38
C LYS A 50 -4.67 -23.90 9.73
N PRO A 51 -4.57 -24.27 8.44
CA PRO A 51 -3.29 -24.38 7.75
C PRO A 51 -2.63 -23.01 7.59
N CYS A 52 -1.32 -22.99 7.36
CA CYS A 52 -0.64 -21.80 6.84
C CYS A 52 -1.17 -21.51 5.43
N LEU A 53 -1.97 -20.45 5.25
CA LEU A 53 -2.62 -20.17 3.97
C LEU A 53 -1.60 -19.98 2.83
N ARG A 54 -0.46 -19.37 3.13
CA ARG A 54 0.60 -19.15 2.13
C ARG A 54 1.24 -20.44 1.61
N THR A 55 1.26 -21.53 2.39
CA THR A 55 1.94 -22.78 2.00
C THR A 55 1.05 -23.65 1.12
N VAL A 56 -0.25 -23.58 1.34
CA VAL A 56 -1.28 -24.24 0.52
C VAL A 56 -1.67 -23.43 -0.71
N SER A 57 -1.31 -22.14 -0.75
CA SER A 57 -1.53 -21.29 -1.92
C SER A 57 -0.72 -21.74 -3.14
N TYR A 58 -1.39 -21.91 -4.28
CA TYR A 58 -0.69 -22.08 -5.56
C TYR A 58 -0.08 -20.76 -6.06
N ALA A 59 -0.69 -19.63 -5.73
CA ALA A 59 -0.27 -18.32 -6.23
C ALA A 59 1.02 -17.83 -5.55
N PHE A 60 1.18 -18.03 -4.25
CA PHE A 60 2.39 -17.67 -3.51
C PHE A 60 3.65 -18.31 -4.09
N ARG A 61 3.54 -19.55 -4.60
CA ARG A 61 4.66 -20.28 -5.18
C ARG A 61 5.15 -19.67 -6.50
N GLN A 62 4.27 -18.95 -7.19
CA GLN A 62 4.52 -18.33 -8.50
C GLN A 62 4.94 -16.85 -8.39
N TRP A 63 4.92 -16.28 -7.19
CA TRP A 63 5.32 -14.89 -6.96
C TRP A 63 6.80 -14.78 -6.59
N SER A 64 7.39 -13.63 -6.89
CA SER A 64 8.84 -13.41 -6.83
C SER A 64 9.26 -12.81 -5.49
N TRP A 65 9.29 -13.66 -4.46
CA TRP A 65 9.79 -13.33 -3.12
C TRP A 65 11.31 -13.17 -3.09
N LEU A 66 11.81 -12.28 -2.22
CA LEU A 66 13.24 -12.03 -1.99
C LEU A 66 13.86 -13.06 -1.04
N SER A 67 13.05 -13.68 -0.19
CA SER A 67 13.48 -14.65 0.80
C SER A 67 12.68 -15.94 0.72
N ASP A 68 13.34 -17.09 0.83
CA ASP A 68 12.71 -18.42 0.78
C ASP A 68 11.76 -18.68 1.97
N PHE A 69 12.01 -18.05 3.12
CA PHE A 69 11.28 -18.33 4.37
C PHE A 69 9.79 -17.98 4.29
N ILE A 70 9.39 -17.07 3.38
CA ILE A 70 7.97 -16.72 3.16
C ILE A 70 7.14 -17.97 2.84
N LEU A 71 7.78 -19.00 2.28
CA LEU A 71 7.10 -20.21 1.82
C LEU A 71 7.35 -21.42 2.71
N ASP A 72 8.07 -21.23 3.81
CA ASP A 72 8.31 -22.28 4.80
C ASP A 72 6.99 -22.68 5.48
N GLU A 73 6.85 -23.97 5.76
CA GLU A 73 5.70 -24.55 6.46
C GLU A 73 5.68 -24.21 7.95
N ALA A 74 6.86 -23.93 8.53
CA ALA A 74 6.96 -23.45 9.91
C ALA A 74 6.29 -22.07 10.08
N THR A 75 6.14 -21.60 11.32
CA THR A 75 5.66 -20.23 11.55
C THR A 75 6.65 -19.21 10.99
N LEU A 76 6.17 -18.15 10.34
CA LEU A 76 7.01 -17.08 9.79
C LEU A 76 7.95 -16.52 10.85
N ALA A 77 7.51 -16.42 12.10
CA ALA A 77 8.36 -15.95 13.20
C ALA A 77 9.55 -16.89 13.45
N ASN A 78 9.34 -18.21 13.42
CA ASN A 78 10.41 -19.18 13.60
C ASN A 78 11.31 -19.26 12.37
N SER A 79 10.74 -19.19 11.17
CA SER A 79 11.51 -19.17 9.93
C SER A 79 12.36 -17.90 9.81
N SER A 80 11.87 -16.75 10.26
CA SER A 80 12.64 -15.50 10.34
C SER A 80 13.84 -15.63 11.29
N ARG A 81 13.64 -16.22 12.48
CA ARG A 81 14.73 -16.49 13.44
C ARG A 81 15.80 -17.44 12.90
N LYS A 82 15.44 -18.37 12.02
CA LYS A 82 16.38 -19.28 11.37
C LYS A 82 17.09 -18.63 10.17
N ALA A 83 16.37 -17.82 9.41
CA ALA A 83 16.86 -17.25 8.16
C ALA A 83 17.83 -16.08 8.39
N ILE A 84 17.61 -15.29 9.44
CA ILE A 84 18.35 -14.07 9.75
C ILE A 84 19.52 -14.42 10.67
N ARG A 85 20.74 -14.04 10.27
CA ARG A 85 21.93 -14.24 11.09
C ARG A 85 22.02 -13.14 12.15
N GLY A 86 21.86 -13.49 13.42
CA GLY A 86 21.93 -12.57 14.55
C GLY A 86 20.55 -12.22 15.11
N ASP A 87 20.45 -11.05 15.74
CA ASP A 87 19.21 -10.60 16.36
C ASP A 87 18.19 -10.17 15.31
N VAL A 88 17.04 -10.85 15.28
CA VAL A 88 15.93 -10.48 14.40
C VAL A 88 15.30 -9.18 14.88
N PRO A 89 15.19 -8.14 14.03
CA PRO A 89 14.53 -6.90 14.42
C PRO A 89 13.10 -7.14 14.88
N ARG A 90 12.70 -6.48 15.97
CA ARG A 90 11.37 -6.66 16.56
C ARG A 90 10.24 -6.43 15.58
N ILE A 91 10.37 -5.47 14.67
CA ILE A 91 9.37 -5.18 13.63
C ILE A 91 9.16 -6.35 12.66
N VAL A 92 10.21 -7.10 12.34
CA VAL A 92 10.14 -8.31 11.50
C VAL A 92 9.40 -9.41 12.26
N LEU A 93 9.73 -9.61 13.55
CA LEU A 93 9.05 -10.60 14.39
C LEU A 93 7.57 -10.26 14.59
N ASP A 94 7.25 -9.00 14.90
CA ASP A 94 5.86 -8.57 15.08
C ASP A 94 5.04 -8.84 13.81
N LEU A 95 5.52 -8.41 12.63
CA LEU A 95 4.81 -8.65 11.37
C LEU A 95 4.66 -10.15 11.06
N ALA A 96 5.69 -10.94 11.32
CA ALA A 96 5.65 -12.39 11.14
C ALA A 96 4.61 -13.04 12.07
N GLU A 97 4.57 -12.66 13.34
CA GLU A 97 3.60 -13.12 14.33
C GLU A 97 2.17 -12.69 13.96
N PHE A 98 1.98 -11.46 13.47
CA PHE A 98 0.67 -10.98 13.02
C PHE A 98 0.16 -11.75 11.81
N LEU A 99 1.03 -12.04 10.85
CA LEU A 99 0.68 -12.85 9.68
C LEU A 99 0.40 -14.31 10.07
N ASP A 100 1.21 -14.91 10.95
CA ASP A 100 0.98 -16.28 11.45
C ASP A 100 -0.38 -16.39 12.17
N ASP A 101 -0.70 -15.43 13.05
CA ASP A 101 -1.97 -15.41 13.77
C ASP A 101 -3.16 -15.10 12.84
N TRP A 102 -2.97 -14.20 11.87
CA TRP A 102 -4.00 -13.89 10.90
C TRP A 102 -4.36 -15.09 10.02
N GLU A 103 -3.36 -15.78 9.46
CA GLU A 103 -3.56 -16.96 8.60
C GLU A 103 -4.29 -18.10 9.33
N ARG A 104 -4.00 -18.29 10.63
CA ARG A 104 -4.49 -19.45 11.40
C ARG A 104 -5.77 -19.16 12.17
N HIS A 105 -6.05 -17.91 12.51
CA HIS A 105 -7.16 -17.56 13.39
C HIS A 105 -8.02 -16.45 12.79
N LYS A 106 -7.47 -15.24 12.64
CA LYS A 106 -8.29 -14.04 12.47
C LYS A 106 -8.94 -13.93 11.09
N VAL A 107 -8.37 -14.54 10.05
CA VAL A 107 -8.97 -14.58 8.70
C VAL A 107 -10.32 -15.30 8.68
N TYR A 108 -10.53 -16.27 9.58
CA TYR A 108 -11.77 -17.07 9.67
C TYR A 108 -12.88 -16.38 10.46
N GLU A 109 -12.54 -15.38 11.28
CA GLU A 109 -13.48 -14.60 12.08
C GLU A 109 -14.19 -13.51 11.27
N VAL A 110 -13.69 -13.23 10.05
CA VAL A 110 -14.25 -12.19 9.19
C VAL A 110 -15.63 -12.62 8.67
N LYS A 111 -16.66 -11.93 9.15
CA LYS A 111 -18.06 -12.15 8.78
C LYS A 111 -18.29 -11.97 7.27
N ASP A 112 -19.39 -12.53 6.79
CA ASP A 112 -19.82 -12.41 5.40
C ASP A 112 -19.87 -10.93 4.95
N GLY A 113 -19.21 -10.62 3.83
CA GLY A 113 -19.04 -9.25 3.33
C GLY A 113 -18.02 -9.16 2.18
N THR A 114 -17.53 -7.94 1.90
CA THR A 114 -16.50 -7.65 0.88
C THR A 114 -15.10 -8.16 1.21
N GLU A 115 -14.89 -8.47 2.48
CA GLU A 115 -13.64 -8.99 3.04
C GLU A 115 -13.84 -10.37 3.69
N SER A 116 -14.84 -11.15 3.27
CA SER A 116 -15.04 -12.49 3.81
C SER A 116 -13.80 -13.38 3.62
N VAL A 117 -13.64 -14.38 4.50
CA VAL A 117 -12.59 -15.43 4.36
C VAL A 117 -12.50 -16.00 2.94
N ARG A 118 -13.66 -16.18 2.29
CA ARG A 118 -13.78 -16.67 0.91
C ARG A 118 -13.11 -15.72 -0.08
N CYS A 119 -13.31 -14.42 0.07
CA CYS A 119 -12.64 -13.43 -0.77
C CYS A 119 -11.11 -13.50 -0.61
N TYR A 120 -10.60 -13.67 0.61
CA TYR A 120 -9.16 -13.88 0.83
C TYR A 120 -8.67 -15.17 0.18
N PHE A 121 -9.39 -16.27 0.34
CA PHE A 121 -9.00 -17.57 -0.23
C PHE A 121 -8.88 -17.51 -1.75
N ARG A 122 -9.87 -16.90 -2.41
CA ARG A 122 -9.88 -16.67 -3.86
C ARG A 122 -8.67 -15.84 -4.31
N ARG A 123 -8.39 -14.73 -3.63
CA ARG A 123 -7.32 -13.79 -4.01
C ARG A 123 -5.92 -14.27 -3.69
N LEU A 124 -5.76 -15.07 -2.62
CA LEU A 124 -4.50 -15.69 -2.27
C LEU A 124 -4.28 -17.01 -3.01
N GLY A 125 -5.23 -17.48 -3.84
CA GLY A 125 -5.08 -18.72 -4.60
C GLY A 125 -5.02 -19.95 -3.70
N ILE A 126 -5.90 -20.03 -2.71
CA ILE A 126 -6.02 -21.17 -1.78
C ILE A 126 -6.81 -22.33 -2.39
N GLU A 127 -7.70 -22.02 -3.34
CA GLU A 127 -8.43 -23.03 -4.10
C GLU A 127 -7.52 -23.82 -5.03
N LYS A 128 -8.03 -24.92 -5.60
CA LYS A 128 -7.29 -25.69 -6.60
C LYS A 128 -6.92 -24.80 -7.80
N GLU A 129 -5.67 -24.88 -8.26
CA GLU A 129 -5.22 -24.16 -9.46
C GLU A 129 -6.12 -24.49 -10.67
N GLY A 130 -6.47 -23.48 -11.46
CA GLY A 130 -7.38 -23.61 -12.61
C GLY A 130 -8.88 -23.68 -12.26
N SER A 131 -9.26 -23.65 -10.98
CA SER A 131 -10.68 -23.60 -10.57
C SER A 131 -11.40 -22.31 -10.97
N VAL A 132 -10.65 -21.23 -11.17
CA VAL A 132 -11.14 -19.90 -11.53
C VAL A 132 -10.24 -19.31 -12.61
N SER A 133 -10.84 -18.60 -13.56
CA SER A 133 -10.13 -17.87 -14.61
C SER A 133 -10.58 -16.40 -14.64
N PRO A 134 -9.66 -15.42 -14.64
CA PRO A 134 -8.20 -15.58 -14.49
C PRO A 134 -7.80 -16.14 -13.11
N GLY A 135 -6.65 -16.79 -13.00
CA GLY A 135 -6.14 -17.34 -11.74
C GLY A 135 -5.63 -16.25 -10.78
N ALA A 136 -5.43 -16.60 -9.51
CA ALA A 136 -5.02 -15.65 -8.47
C ALA A 136 -3.60 -15.09 -8.70
N HIS A 137 -2.76 -15.81 -9.45
CA HIS A 137 -1.45 -15.32 -9.86
C HIS A 137 -1.49 -14.37 -11.07
N ASP A 138 -2.61 -14.30 -11.81
CA ASP A 138 -2.74 -13.55 -13.07
C ASP A 138 -3.27 -12.12 -12.86
N PHE A 139 -2.57 -11.33 -12.03
CA PHE A 139 -2.99 -9.97 -11.68
C PHE A 139 -3.29 -9.09 -12.89
N GLY A 140 -2.45 -9.09 -13.93
CA GLY A 140 -2.66 -8.25 -15.10
C GLY A 140 -3.99 -8.51 -15.84
N ARG A 141 -4.54 -9.72 -15.75
CA ARG A 141 -5.82 -10.11 -16.38
C ARG A 141 -7.03 -9.78 -15.50
N LEU A 142 -6.81 -9.49 -14.22
CA LEU A 142 -7.83 -8.94 -13.32
C LEU A 142 -8.12 -7.44 -13.59
N HIS A 143 -7.35 -6.80 -14.47
CA HIS A 143 -7.36 -5.35 -14.73
C HIS A 143 -8.69 -4.79 -15.28
N PRO A 144 -9.43 -5.46 -16.17
CA PRO A 144 -10.76 -4.98 -16.54
C PRO A 144 -11.73 -4.97 -15.35
N LEU A 145 -11.42 -5.75 -14.30
CA LEU A 145 -12.36 -6.17 -13.28
C LEU A 145 -12.22 -5.39 -11.95
N THR A 146 -11.15 -4.59 -11.77
CA THR A 146 -10.93 -3.82 -10.53
C THR A 146 -10.29 -2.45 -10.79
N LYS A 147 -10.89 -1.38 -10.22
CA LYS A 147 -10.25 -0.06 -10.11
C LYS A 147 -9.11 -0.12 -9.08
N SER A 148 -8.01 0.63 -9.26
CA SER A 148 -6.82 0.63 -8.39
C SER A 148 -7.11 0.74 -6.88
N PHE A 149 -8.16 1.49 -6.49
CA PHE A 149 -8.56 1.61 -5.09
C PHE A 149 -9.19 0.32 -4.53
N SER A 150 -10.00 -0.37 -5.34
CA SER A 150 -10.50 -1.69 -5.00
C SER A 150 -9.34 -2.67 -4.83
N THR A 151 -8.31 -2.55 -5.68
CA THR A 151 -7.08 -3.35 -5.60
C THR A 151 -6.38 -3.20 -4.24
N LEU A 152 -6.29 -1.98 -3.70
CA LEU A 152 -5.75 -1.74 -2.35
C LEU A 152 -6.56 -2.41 -1.25
N SER A 153 -7.88 -2.25 -1.25
CA SER A 153 -8.73 -2.91 -0.25
C SER A 153 -8.65 -4.44 -0.36
N THR A 154 -8.60 -4.95 -1.60
CA THR A 154 -8.74 -6.38 -1.85
C THR A 154 -7.46 -7.18 -1.64
N HIS A 155 -6.28 -6.56 -1.80
CA HIS A 155 -4.97 -7.22 -1.72
C HIS A 155 -4.03 -6.56 -0.70
N LYS A 156 -4.57 -5.79 0.25
CA LYS A 156 -3.79 -5.14 1.33
C LYS A 156 -2.81 -6.08 2.01
N ILE A 157 -3.19 -7.34 2.20
CA ILE A 157 -2.34 -8.35 2.85
C ILE A 157 -1.06 -8.64 2.04
N LEU A 158 -1.07 -8.51 0.71
CA LEU A 158 0.14 -8.66 -0.10
C LEU A 158 1.18 -7.57 0.19
N PHE A 159 0.75 -6.35 0.50
CA PHE A 159 1.67 -5.31 0.97
C PHE A 159 2.31 -5.72 2.29
N VAL A 160 1.57 -6.35 3.20
CA VAL A 160 2.09 -6.81 4.50
C VAL A 160 3.11 -7.93 4.31
N TYR A 161 2.79 -8.98 3.54
CA TYR A 161 3.76 -10.05 3.23
C TYR A 161 5.01 -9.50 2.56
N ARG A 162 4.85 -8.63 1.57
CA ARG A 162 5.99 -8.09 0.85
C ARG A 162 6.84 -7.15 1.71
N THR A 163 6.22 -6.42 2.63
CA THR A 163 6.92 -5.63 3.63
C THR A 163 7.73 -6.52 4.56
N LEU A 164 7.14 -7.61 5.08
CA LEU A 164 7.87 -8.59 5.90
C LEU A 164 9.08 -9.15 5.14
N ASP A 165 8.88 -9.59 3.89
CA ASP A 165 9.93 -10.16 3.04
C ASP A 165 11.10 -9.17 2.83
N VAL A 166 10.80 -7.92 2.48
CA VAL A 166 11.82 -6.87 2.32
C VAL A 166 12.56 -6.58 3.63
N LEU A 167 11.86 -6.42 4.75
CA LEU A 167 12.49 -6.12 6.05
C LEU A 167 13.36 -7.28 6.53
N ALA A 168 12.93 -8.52 6.33
CA ALA A 168 13.71 -9.71 6.66
C ALA A 168 14.95 -9.83 5.76
N TRP A 169 14.83 -9.58 4.46
CA TRP A 169 15.96 -9.53 3.53
C TRP A 169 16.98 -8.46 3.90
N LEU A 170 16.52 -7.25 4.28
CA LEU A 170 17.39 -6.18 4.80
C LEU A 170 18.05 -6.53 6.13
N SER A 171 17.46 -7.46 6.90
CA SER A 171 18.02 -8.00 8.14
C SER A 171 19.02 -9.13 7.89
N GLY A 172 19.23 -9.55 6.63
CA GLY A 172 20.17 -10.61 6.28
C GLY A 172 19.54 -12.00 6.17
N ALA A 173 18.21 -12.10 5.97
CA ALA A 173 17.61 -13.34 5.51
C ALA A 173 18.24 -13.76 4.16
N GLY A 174 18.50 -15.06 4.00
CA GLY A 174 19.08 -15.61 2.78
C GLY A 174 18.25 -15.29 1.54
N GLU A 175 18.94 -14.91 0.46
CA GLU A 175 18.32 -14.63 -0.84
C GLU A 175 17.81 -15.93 -1.46
N THR A 176 16.63 -15.86 -2.09
CA THR A 176 15.99 -17.00 -2.76
C THR A 176 16.94 -17.58 -3.82
N THR A 177 17.37 -18.83 -3.65
CA THR A 177 18.20 -19.51 -4.67
C THR A 177 17.38 -19.96 -5.87
N GLN A 178 16.05 -20.00 -5.73
CA GLN A 178 15.18 -20.57 -6.74
C GLN A 178 14.84 -19.56 -7.83
N ALA A 179 15.17 -19.96 -9.05
CA ALA A 179 14.71 -19.33 -10.28
C ALA A 179 13.18 -19.48 -10.40
N ARG A 180 12.42 -18.53 -9.88
CA ARG A 180 10.94 -18.55 -9.89
C ARG A 180 10.33 -17.52 -10.82
N ALA A 181 11.04 -17.09 -11.86
CA ALA A 181 10.37 -16.45 -12.97
C ALA A 181 9.43 -17.46 -13.63
N VAL A 182 8.16 -17.09 -13.77
CA VAL A 182 7.33 -17.63 -14.85
C VAL A 182 8.16 -17.45 -16.12
N GLN A 183 8.37 -18.54 -16.88
CA GLN A 183 9.16 -18.59 -18.11
C GLN A 183 9.08 -17.22 -18.83
N ASN A 184 10.22 -16.52 -18.95
CA ASN A 184 10.32 -15.16 -19.47
C ASN A 184 9.36 -15.00 -20.64
N SER A 185 8.21 -14.41 -20.36
CA SER A 185 7.23 -14.15 -21.41
C SER A 185 7.89 -13.08 -22.29
N ASN A 186 7.98 -13.36 -23.59
CA ASN A 186 8.44 -12.39 -24.60
C ASN A 186 7.67 -11.04 -24.54
N ASP A 187 6.61 -10.96 -23.73
CA ASP A 187 5.78 -9.80 -23.49
C ASP A 187 6.23 -8.88 -22.32
N ILE A 188 7.37 -9.09 -21.64
CA ILE A 188 7.88 -8.04 -20.72
C ILE A 188 8.16 -6.76 -21.51
N ALA A 189 8.72 -6.91 -22.71
CA ALA A 189 8.94 -5.82 -23.64
C ALA A 189 7.63 -5.17 -24.14
N SER A 190 6.48 -5.84 -24.06
CA SER A 190 5.18 -5.23 -24.39
C SER A 190 4.51 -4.56 -23.19
N LEU A 191 4.89 -4.92 -21.96
CA LEU A 191 4.49 -4.21 -20.72
C LEU A 191 5.38 -3.03 -20.37
N ALA A 192 6.67 -3.03 -20.74
CA ALA A 192 7.57 -1.91 -20.49
C ALA A 192 7.08 -0.59 -21.16
N PRO A 193 6.54 -0.60 -22.40
CA PRO A 193 5.84 0.56 -22.99
C PRO A 193 4.55 0.92 -22.25
N ALA A 194 3.86 -0.02 -21.62
CA ALA A 194 2.63 0.23 -20.85
C ALA A 194 2.91 0.88 -19.48
N LEU A 195 4.06 0.59 -18.86
CA LEU A 195 4.63 1.43 -17.79
C LEU A 195 5.20 2.75 -18.34
N SER A 196 5.21 2.91 -19.67
CA SER A 196 5.90 3.94 -20.43
C SER A 196 7.37 3.98 -20.05
N ALA A 197 8.19 3.13 -20.65
CA ALA A 197 9.64 3.19 -20.53
C ALA A 197 10.21 4.59 -20.85
N ASP A 198 9.47 5.42 -21.59
CA ASP A 198 9.78 6.85 -21.80
C ASP A 198 9.49 7.73 -20.57
N LYS A 199 8.50 7.36 -19.75
CA LYS A 199 8.20 7.99 -18.46
C LYS A 199 9.11 7.48 -17.34
N PHE A 200 9.61 6.25 -17.40
CA PHE A 200 10.61 5.72 -16.46
C PHE A 200 11.92 5.37 -17.16
N PRO A 201 12.79 6.35 -17.44
CA PRO A 201 14.12 6.09 -17.99
C PRO A 201 14.93 5.06 -17.19
N ALA A 202 14.71 5.01 -15.87
CA ALA A 202 15.33 4.04 -14.98
C ALA A 202 14.98 2.58 -15.30
N ILE A 203 13.85 2.29 -15.95
CA ILE A 203 13.55 0.94 -16.43
C ILE A 203 14.49 0.56 -17.59
N LYS A 204 14.77 1.48 -18.51
CA LYS A 204 15.64 1.21 -19.67
C LYS A 204 17.12 1.12 -19.28
N ASN A 205 17.56 2.05 -18.43
CA ASN A 205 18.95 2.13 -17.96
C ASN A 205 18.96 2.70 -16.53
N TRP A 206 18.89 1.80 -15.54
CA TRP A 206 18.82 2.21 -14.14
C TRP A 206 20.13 2.84 -13.65
N VAL A 207 21.27 2.44 -14.21
CA VAL A 207 22.59 2.99 -13.89
C VAL A 207 22.69 4.45 -14.33
N ASN A 208 22.27 4.76 -15.56
CA ASN A 208 22.27 6.15 -16.04
C ASN A 208 21.29 7.02 -15.23
N ALA A 209 20.08 6.53 -14.96
CA ALA A 209 19.13 7.27 -14.13
C ALA A 209 19.71 7.56 -12.73
N LEU A 210 20.41 6.59 -12.14
CA LEU A 210 21.11 6.75 -10.87
C LEU A 210 22.23 7.78 -10.95
N ASN A 211 23.08 7.73 -11.97
CA ASN A 211 24.15 8.69 -12.21
C ASN A 211 23.61 10.12 -12.35
N GLU A 212 22.52 10.28 -13.08
CA GLU A 212 21.87 11.58 -13.28
C GLU A 212 21.29 12.13 -11.98
N THR A 213 20.62 11.31 -11.18
CA THR A 213 20.07 11.70 -9.89
C THR A 213 21.18 11.97 -8.88
N ALA A 214 22.24 11.15 -8.85
CA ALA A 214 23.39 11.38 -8.00
C ALA A 214 24.03 12.75 -8.29
N LYS A 215 24.31 13.06 -9.57
CA LYS A 215 24.85 14.36 -9.98
C LYS A 215 23.97 15.54 -9.55
N ALA A 216 22.65 15.38 -9.61
CA ALA A 216 21.70 16.41 -9.18
C ALA A 216 21.62 16.56 -7.63
N CYS A 217 21.94 15.50 -6.88
CA CYS A 217 21.90 15.48 -5.42
C CYS A 217 23.22 15.90 -4.76
N VAL A 218 24.35 15.91 -5.50
CA VAL A 218 25.61 16.43 -4.96
C VAL A 218 25.44 17.93 -4.67
N PRO A 219 25.76 18.39 -3.45
CA PRO A 219 25.70 19.81 -3.14
C PRO A 219 26.64 20.60 -4.05
N GLU A 220 26.14 21.66 -4.69
CA GLU A 220 26.95 22.65 -5.42
C GLU A 220 27.79 23.50 -4.45
N THR A 221 28.65 22.89 -3.64
CA THR A 221 29.68 23.51 -2.79
C THR A 221 29.24 24.56 -1.73
N THR A 222 29.88 24.48 -0.56
CA THR A 222 30.18 25.56 0.41
C THR A 222 29.29 25.91 1.61
N SER A 223 28.07 25.39 1.82
CA SER A 223 27.30 25.82 3.02
C SER A 223 26.47 24.78 3.76
N ARG A 224 26.39 23.53 3.27
CA ARG A 224 25.76 22.46 4.06
C ARG A 224 26.78 21.88 5.03
N GLY A 225 26.36 21.71 6.30
CA GLY A 225 27.16 21.06 7.33
C GLY A 225 27.61 19.66 6.91
N GLU A 226 28.47 19.04 7.73
CA GLU A 226 28.98 17.70 7.47
C GLU A 226 27.83 16.72 7.19
N LEU A 227 27.85 16.12 5.99
CA LEU A 227 26.88 15.09 5.61
C LEU A 227 27.05 13.88 6.54
N PRO A 228 25.97 13.12 6.82
CA PRO A 228 26.08 11.94 7.65
C PRO A 228 27.07 10.95 7.03
N VAL A 229 28.05 10.54 7.83
CA VAL A 229 29.04 9.51 7.47
C VAL A 229 28.32 8.16 7.56
N VAL A 230 27.96 7.61 6.40
CA VAL A 230 27.32 6.30 6.27
C VAL A 230 28.28 5.37 5.56
N ASP A 231 28.56 4.21 6.16
CA ASP A 231 29.24 3.10 5.48
C ASP A 231 28.26 2.42 4.53
N TRP A 232 28.28 2.83 3.27
CA TRP A 232 27.40 2.30 2.24
C TRP A 232 27.79 0.90 1.75
N ASP A 233 28.98 0.42 2.09
CA ASP A 233 29.45 -0.94 1.76
C ASP A 233 29.03 -1.95 2.83
N ASN A 234 28.95 -1.52 4.09
CA ASN A 234 28.52 -2.34 5.21
C ASN A 234 27.29 -1.75 5.90
N LEU A 235 26.13 -1.96 5.27
CA LEU A 235 24.86 -1.39 5.74
C LEU A 235 24.41 -2.01 7.07
N GLN A 236 24.59 -1.27 8.16
CA GLN A 236 23.84 -1.50 9.38
C GLN A 236 22.49 -0.80 9.28
N THR A 237 21.46 -1.59 9.01
CA THR A 237 20.08 -1.10 8.90
C THR A 237 19.46 -0.99 10.29
N ALA A 238 19.21 0.24 10.74
CA ALA A 238 18.41 0.48 11.93
C ALA A 238 16.93 0.40 11.57
N PHE A 239 16.16 -0.33 12.38
CA PHE A 239 14.71 -0.46 12.21
C PHE A 239 13.97 0.40 13.24
N PRO A 240 12.88 1.07 12.85
CA PRO A 240 12.09 1.84 13.80
C PRO A 240 11.38 0.91 14.79
N SER A 241 11.35 1.29 16.06
CA SER A 241 10.55 0.63 17.09
C SER A 241 9.05 0.85 16.87
N ARG A 242 8.21 -0.01 17.46
CA ARG A 242 6.74 0.17 17.47
C ARG A 242 6.32 1.56 17.97
N TYR A 243 7.01 2.06 19.00
CA TYR A 243 6.77 3.40 19.53
C TYR A 243 7.09 4.49 18.49
N GLN A 244 8.23 4.39 17.81
CA GLN A 244 8.61 5.34 16.76
C GLN A 244 7.61 5.35 15.62
N VAL A 245 7.21 4.17 15.11
CA VAL A 245 6.18 4.05 14.06
C VAL A 245 4.86 4.71 14.48
N ARG A 246 4.41 4.50 15.72
CA ARG A 246 3.16 5.11 16.23
C ARG A 246 3.27 6.61 16.47
N SER A 247 4.42 7.06 16.95
CA SER A 247 4.68 8.47 17.31
C SER A 247 5.03 9.36 16.11
N MET A 248 5.37 8.76 14.96
CA MET A 248 5.74 9.51 13.76
C MET A 248 4.58 10.40 13.35
N LYS A 249 4.83 11.72 13.32
CA LYS A 249 3.86 12.69 12.84
C LYS A 249 3.78 12.57 11.33
N LEU A 250 2.73 11.90 10.86
CA LEU A 250 2.37 11.85 9.46
C LEU A 250 1.90 13.23 9.00
N GLY A 251 2.85 14.05 8.56
CA GLY A 251 2.60 15.36 7.98
C GLY A 251 1.85 15.27 6.64
N PRO A 252 1.31 16.38 6.14
CA PRO A 252 0.66 16.39 4.83
C PRO A 252 1.64 16.02 3.71
N ILE A 253 1.12 15.23 2.76
CA ILE A 253 1.57 14.80 1.42
C ILE A 253 2.53 15.65 0.54
N GLY A 254 3.23 16.69 0.99
CA GLY A 254 3.76 17.74 0.10
C GLY A 254 2.67 18.69 -0.43
N GLN A 255 3.05 19.71 -1.17
CA GLN A 255 2.13 20.56 -1.94
C GLN A 255 2.46 20.39 -3.41
N ASP A 256 1.50 20.58 -4.30
CA ASP A 256 1.77 20.43 -5.72
C ASP A 256 2.73 21.53 -6.17
N ARG A 257 3.99 21.16 -6.40
CA ARG A 257 5.00 22.07 -6.92
C ARG A 257 5.18 21.78 -8.40
N ASN A 258 4.87 22.78 -9.22
CA ASN A 258 5.22 22.74 -10.63
C ASN A 258 6.73 23.00 -10.78
N ASN A 259 7.37 22.31 -11.71
CA ASN A 259 8.79 22.48 -12.07
C ASN A 259 9.80 22.13 -10.97
N MET A 260 9.61 21.00 -10.28
CA MET A 260 10.61 20.47 -9.35
C MET A 260 11.89 20.05 -10.07
N ARG A 261 13.04 20.31 -9.46
CA ARG A 261 14.35 19.81 -9.92
C ARG A 261 14.44 18.30 -9.71
N ILE A 262 15.35 17.64 -10.42
CA ILE A 262 15.52 16.16 -10.36
C ILE A 262 15.74 15.67 -8.92
N ASN A 263 16.59 16.34 -8.16
CA ASN A 263 16.88 16.00 -6.77
C ASN A 263 15.65 16.16 -5.87
N GLU A 264 14.87 17.23 -6.06
CA GLU A 264 13.63 17.47 -5.31
C GLU A 264 12.57 16.38 -5.59
N ILE A 265 12.51 15.89 -6.83
CA ILE A 265 11.62 14.78 -7.21
C ILE A 265 12.05 13.49 -6.52
N ALA A 266 13.35 13.15 -6.55
CA ALA A 266 13.86 11.97 -5.88
C ALA A 266 13.62 12.02 -4.36
N VAL A 267 13.88 13.17 -3.73
CA VAL A 267 13.56 13.43 -2.31
C VAL A 267 12.08 13.16 -2.03
N ARG A 268 11.18 13.74 -2.83
CA ARG A 268 9.73 13.57 -2.65
C ARG A 268 9.29 12.11 -2.81
N ASN A 269 9.81 11.40 -3.80
CA ASN A 269 9.48 9.99 -4.03
C ASN A 269 9.92 9.12 -2.83
N ILE A 270 11.12 9.36 -2.29
CA ILE A 270 11.64 8.67 -1.10
C ILE A 270 10.80 8.99 0.15
N GLU A 271 10.51 10.26 0.41
CA GLU A 271 9.66 10.67 1.54
C GLU A 271 8.26 10.06 1.44
N THR A 272 7.70 9.99 0.22
CA THR A 272 6.39 9.38 -0.03
C THR A 272 6.42 7.88 0.25
N ALA A 273 7.45 7.16 -0.18
CA ALA A 273 7.61 5.73 0.10
C ALA A 273 7.80 5.46 1.61
N ALA A 274 8.65 6.25 2.28
CA ALA A 274 8.89 6.17 3.72
C ALA A 274 7.60 6.41 4.52
N PHE A 275 6.85 7.45 4.16
CA PHE A 275 5.55 7.72 4.77
C PHE A 275 4.56 6.56 4.57
N ALA A 276 4.46 6.04 3.34
CA ALA A 276 3.52 4.97 3.01
C ALA A 276 3.83 3.69 3.81
N LEU A 277 5.11 3.35 3.91
CA LEU A 277 5.58 2.23 4.72
C LEU A 277 5.28 2.45 6.21
N CYS A 278 5.55 3.65 6.73
CA CYS A 278 5.23 3.98 8.13
C CYS A 278 3.71 3.90 8.40
N TYR A 279 2.87 4.41 7.49
CA TYR A 279 1.42 4.31 7.61
C TYR A 279 0.95 2.86 7.62
N LEU A 280 1.46 2.02 6.70
CA LEU A 280 1.14 0.59 6.67
C LEU A 280 1.49 -0.10 7.98
N LEU A 281 2.71 0.11 8.49
CA LEU A 281 3.17 -0.50 9.74
C LEU A 281 2.34 -0.02 10.93
N LYS A 282 1.97 1.26 10.96
CA LYS A 282 1.07 1.81 11.97
C LYS A 282 -0.30 1.14 11.93
N GLU A 283 -0.90 0.99 10.75
CA GLU A 283 -2.17 0.27 10.58
C GLU A 283 -2.05 -1.18 11.06
N CYS A 284 -0.93 -1.88 10.80
CA CYS A 284 -0.71 -3.23 11.34
C CYS A 284 -0.72 -3.24 12.87
N TYR A 285 -0.20 -2.20 13.52
CA TYR A 285 -0.09 -2.11 14.98
C TYR A 285 -1.36 -1.63 15.70
N ASP A 286 -2.22 -0.87 15.05
CA ASP A 286 -3.34 -0.17 15.70
C ASP A 286 -4.60 -1.03 15.85
N HIS A 287 -4.72 -2.14 15.12
CA HIS A 287 -5.92 -3.00 15.11
C HIS A 287 -5.77 -4.31 15.91
N ASP A 288 -5.14 -4.27 17.09
CA ASP A 288 -4.87 -5.45 17.94
C ASP A 288 -4.30 -6.64 17.14
N ASP A 289 -3.39 -6.29 16.23
CA ASP A 289 -2.68 -7.23 15.39
C ASP A 289 -3.60 -8.02 14.43
N ASN A 290 -4.82 -7.53 14.18
CA ASN A 290 -5.77 -8.11 13.23
C ASN A 290 -5.68 -7.45 11.86
N LEU A 291 -4.91 -8.09 10.99
CA LEU A 291 -4.64 -7.61 9.62
C LEU A 291 -5.91 -7.51 8.75
N SER A 292 -7.01 -8.19 9.12
CA SER A 292 -8.30 -8.05 8.44
C SER A 292 -8.85 -6.62 8.53
N HIS A 293 -8.51 -5.87 9.58
CA HIS A 293 -9.03 -4.51 9.81
C HIS A 293 -8.17 -3.38 9.22
N ILE A 294 -7.00 -3.71 8.65
CA ILE A 294 -6.14 -2.72 7.98
C ILE A 294 -6.96 -1.96 6.94
N ASN A 295 -6.92 -0.63 6.98
CA ASN A 295 -7.62 0.21 6.03
C ASN A 295 -6.67 1.15 5.28
N LEU A 296 -6.14 0.67 4.16
CA LEU A 296 -5.27 1.47 3.29
C LEU A 296 -6.01 2.63 2.60
N THR A 297 -7.34 2.64 2.63
CA THR A 297 -8.17 3.68 2.02
C THR A 297 -8.35 4.92 2.89
N ASP A 298 -8.15 4.79 4.21
CA ASP A 298 -8.32 5.89 5.17
C ASP A 298 -7.21 6.94 5.09
N LEU A 299 -6.14 6.63 4.36
CA LEU A 299 -5.05 7.54 4.05
C LEU A 299 -5.53 8.86 3.42
N LYS A 300 -6.74 8.88 2.82
CA LYS A 300 -7.39 10.11 2.35
C LYS A 300 -7.38 11.26 3.38
N LYS A 301 -7.45 10.95 4.68
CA LYS A 301 -7.40 11.96 5.75
C LYS A 301 -6.06 12.69 5.81
N HIS A 302 -4.96 11.98 5.55
CA HIS A 302 -3.61 12.54 5.48
C HIS A 302 -3.30 13.19 4.13
N CYS A 303 -4.13 12.90 3.14
CA CYS A 303 -4.02 13.40 1.78
C CYS A 303 -4.88 14.64 1.50
N GLY A 304 -5.49 15.25 2.52
CA GLY A 304 -6.39 16.39 2.34
C GLY A 304 -7.72 16.04 1.65
N GLY A 305 -8.13 14.76 1.71
CA GLY A 305 -9.31 14.24 1.03
C GLY A 305 -9.09 13.80 -0.41
N ASP A 306 -7.91 14.08 -0.99
CA ASP A 306 -7.58 13.74 -2.37
C ASP A 306 -7.30 12.23 -2.53
N VAL A 307 -8.19 11.57 -3.29
CA VAL A 307 -8.15 10.13 -3.55
C VAL A 307 -7.04 9.75 -4.52
N ASP A 308 -6.73 10.59 -5.51
CA ASP A 308 -5.70 10.29 -6.50
C ASP A 308 -4.31 10.42 -5.89
N ARG A 309 -4.13 11.42 -5.04
CA ARG A 309 -2.97 11.50 -4.15
C ARG A 309 -2.79 10.25 -3.30
N CYS A 310 -3.85 9.76 -2.64
CA CYS A 310 -3.79 8.53 -1.85
C CYS A 310 -3.34 7.33 -2.72
N ARG A 311 -3.86 7.20 -3.94
CA ARG A 311 -3.43 6.15 -4.89
C ARG A 311 -1.95 6.27 -5.21
N ASN A 312 -1.46 7.49 -5.43
CA ASN A 312 -0.07 7.70 -5.84
C ASN A 312 0.92 7.45 -4.69
N VAL A 313 0.53 7.69 -3.44
CA VAL A 313 1.31 7.27 -2.27
C VAL A 313 1.51 5.75 -2.28
N TRP A 314 0.42 5.00 -2.46
CA TRP A 314 0.50 3.54 -2.53
C TRP A 314 1.20 3.02 -3.77
N ALA A 315 1.04 3.67 -4.93
CA ALA A 315 1.76 3.31 -6.15
C ALA A 315 3.27 3.50 -5.98
N THR A 316 3.69 4.55 -5.27
CA THR A 316 5.10 4.80 -4.94
C THR A 316 5.66 3.68 -4.06
N LEU A 317 4.95 3.31 -2.99
CA LEU A 317 5.37 2.18 -2.14
C LEU A 317 5.35 0.85 -2.91
N ALA A 318 4.32 0.60 -3.72
CA ALA A 318 4.21 -0.62 -4.50
C ALA A 318 5.35 -0.75 -5.53
N MET A 319 5.78 0.36 -6.12
CA MET A 319 6.93 0.37 -7.02
C MET A 319 8.20 -0.06 -6.28
N ALA A 320 8.43 0.46 -5.06
CA ALA A 320 9.58 0.08 -4.25
C ALA A 320 9.51 -1.40 -3.79
N LEU A 321 8.35 -1.83 -3.29
CA LEU A 321 8.14 -3.18 -2.75
C LEU A 321 8.18 -4.25 -3.85
N PHE A 322 7.40 -4.08 -4.92
CA PHE A 322 7.16 -5.13 -5.90
C PHE A 322 8.10 -5.04 -7.10
N VAL A 323 8.59 -3.87 -7.48
CA VAL A 323 9.48 -3.75 -8.65
C VAL A 323 10.93 -3.57 -8.22
N SER A 324 11.26 -2.36 -7.76
CA SER A 324 12.59 -1.99 -7.28
C SER A 324 12.54 -0.59 -6.65
N PRO A 325 13.17 -0.37 -5.48
CA PRO A 325 13.31 0.96 -4.90
C PRO A 325 14.18 1.90 -5.75
N VAL A 326 15.01 1.38 -6.68
CA VAL A 326 15.82 2.21 -7.60
C VAL A 326 14.94 3.12 -8.46
N LEU A 327 13.72 2.68 -8.78
CA LEU A 327 12.80 3.48 -9.59
C LEU A 327 12.31 4.75 -8.88
N LEU A 328 12.44 4.84 -7.55
CA LEU A 328 12.14 6.07 -6.81
C LEU A 328 13.11 7.21 -7.14
N LEU A 329 14.31 6.87 -7.64
CA LEU A 329 15.32 7.83 -8.07
C LEU A 329 15.09 8.33 -9.51
N CYS A 330 13.93 8.05 -10.11
CA CYS A 330 13.61 8.55 -11.43
C CYS A 330 13.34 10.08 -11.42
N ARG A 331 13.58 10.72 -12.58
CA ARG A 331 13.32 12.15 -12.81
C ARG A 331 11.83 12.52 -12.89
N LYS A 332 10.94 11.54 -12.73
CA LYS A 332 9.50 11.78 -12.79
C LYS A 332 8.92 11.70 -11.39
N ASP A 333 8.07 12.67 -11.12
CA ASP A 333 7.27 12.67 -9.92
C ASP A 333 6.24 11.55 -10.02
N ILE A 334 6.50 10.42 -9.35
CA ILE A 334 5.58 9.26 -9.33
C ILE A 334 4.23 9.71 -8.79
N PHE A 335 4.24 10.74 -7.94
CA PHE A 335 3.05 11.38 -7.41
C PHE A 335 2.14 12.00 -8.49
N LYS A 336 2.66 12.35 -9.66
CA LYS A 336 1.87 12.89 -10.79
C LYS A 336 1.54 11.83 -11.83
N MET A 337 1.96 10.59 -11.63
CA MET A 337 1.80 9.52 -12.60
C MET A 337 0.65 8.61 -12.20
N GLU A 338 -0.33 8.48 -13.09
CA GLU A 338 -1.36 7.45 -12.96
C GLU A 338 -0.77 6.09 -13.33
N ILE A 339 -0.22 5.39 -12.33
CA ILE A 339 0.25 4.02 -12.48
C ILE A 339 -0.74 3.09 -11.79
N PRO A 340 -1.52 2.28 -12.53
CA PRO A 340 -2.39 1.30 -11.91
C PRO A 340 -1.55 0.24 -11.17
N LEU A 341 -1.84 0.00 -9.88
CA LEU A 341 -1.12 -0.98 -9.05
C LEU A 341 -1.04 -2.37 -9.70
N ILE A 342 -2.12 -2.76 -10.35
CA ILE A 342 -2.22 -4.03 -11.07
C ILE A 342 -1.18 -4.18 -12.18
N ARG A 343 -0.71 -3.07 -12.78
CA ARG A 343 0.37 -3.08 -13.77
C ARG A 343 1.72 -3.27 -13.09
N LEU A 344 1.93 -2.69 -11.91
CA LEU A 344 3.15 -2.90 -11.13
C LEU A 344 3.27 -4.36 -10.67
N TRP A 345 2.17 -5.00 -10.26
CA TRP A 345 2.19 -6.42 -9.91
C TRP A 345 2.40 -7.33 -11.10
N GLU A 346 1.77 -7.04 -12.24
CA GLU A 346 2.02 -7.81 -13.45
C GLU A 346 3.48 -7.66 -13.89
N PHE A 347 4.04 -6.44 -13.76
CA PHE A 347 5.45 -6.21 -14.03
C PHE A 347 6.36 -6.99 -13.08
N TRP A 348 6.11 -6.91 -11.77
CA TRP A 348 6.82 -7.71 -10.75
C TRP A 348 6.80 -9.21 -11.05
N ARG A 349 5.61 -9.75 -11.31
CA ARG A 349 5.40 -11.18 -11.61
C ARG A 349 6.22 -11.64 -12.81
N ARG A 350 6.25 -10.85 -13.87
CA ARG A 350 7.00 -11.21 -15.09
C ARG A 350 8.49 -10.96 -14.97
N LEU A 351 8.87 -9.86 -14.32
CA LEU A 351 10.27 -9.51 -14.10
C LEU A 351 11.00 -10.60 -13.33
N GLY A 352 10.33 -11.19 -12.34
CA GLY A 352 10.94 -12.21 -11.51
C GLY A 352 12.06 -11.66 -10.63
N ASN A 353 12.79 -12.58 -10.00
CA ASN A 353 14.06 -12.29 -9.34
C ASN A 353 15.24 -13.02 -10.01
N ASN A 354 14.99 -13.69 -11.15
CA ASN A 354 16.00 -14.47 -11.85
C ASN A 354 17.09 -13.55 -12.42
N ASP A 355 18.35 -13.95 -12.24
CA ASP A 355 19.52 -13.23 -12.74
C ASP A 355 19.56 -11.76 -12.32
N ARG A 356 18.91 -11.40 -11.19
CA ARG A 356 18.95 -10.04 -10.66
C ARG A 356 20.41 -9.69 -10.34
N PRO A 357 21.00 -8.66 -10.98
CA PRO A 357 22.42 -8.36 -10.82
C PRO A 357 22.77 -8.05 -9.36
N ALA A 358 23.86 -8.64 -8.84
CA ALA A 358 24.32 -8.38 -7.48
C ALA A 358 24.53 -6.88 -7.20
N ALA A 359 24.96 -6.13 -8.21
CA ALA A 359 25.13 -4.69 -8.12
C ALA A 359 23.79 -3.94 -7.99
N LEU A 360 22.74 -4.38 -8.69
CA LEU A 360 21.39 -3.85 -8.51
C LEU A 360 20.88 -4.16 -7.10
N VAL A 361 21.03 -5.41 -6.65
CA VAL A 361 20.68 -5.84 -5.28
C VAL A 361 21.35 -4.96 -4.22
N LYS A 362 22.66 -4.69 -4.36
CA LYS A 362 23.39 -3.82 -3.45
C LYS A 362 22.76 -2.42 -3.38
N VAL A 363 22.50 -1.81 -4.53
CA VAL A 363 21.88 -0.48 -4.61
C VAL A 363 20.47 -0.49 -4.04
N GLU A 364 19.68 -1.53 -4.28
CA GLU A 364 18.35 -1.66 -3.70
C GLU A 364 18.38 -1.66 -2.17
N LYS A 365 19.34 -2.38 -1.55
CA LYS A 365 19.55 -2.36 -0.10
C LYS A 365 19.93 -0.96 0.39
N GLN A 366 20.78 -0.25 -0.34
CA GLN A 366 21.19 1.12 0.00
C GLN A 366 20.00 2.10 -0.04
N ILE A 367 19.12 2.00 -1.04
CA ILE A 367 17.93 2.86 -1.13
C ILE A 367 16.89 2.51 -0.07
N TRP A 368 16.70 1.22 0.24
CA TRP A 368 15.85 0.82 1.35
C TRP A 368 16.36 1.35 2.70
N LYS A 369 17.68 1.36 2.91
CA LYS A 369 18.27 2.02 4.07
C LYS A 369 17.88 3.50 4.12
N ILE A 370 17.95 4.23 3.01
CA ILE A 370 17.50 5.64 2.94
C ILE A 370 16.03 5.76 3.35
N ILE A 371 15.15 4.91 2.82
CA ILE A 371 13.71 4.91 3.17
C ILE A 371 13.52 4.71 4.68
N LEU A 372 14.24 3.75 5.28
CA LEU A 372 14.17 3.47 6.72
C LEU A 372 14.78 4.59 7.58
N ASP A 373 15.88 5.19 7.16
CA ASP A 373 16.51 6.32 7.85
C ASP A 373 15.57 7.55 7.83
N VAL A 374 14.84 7.77 6.74
CA VAL A 374 13.81 8.82 6.63
C VAL A 374 12.61 8.52 7.54
N MET A 375 12.18 7.25 7.62
CA MET A 375 11.19 6.85 8.62
C MET A 375 11.67 7.10 10.06
N TYR A 376 12.97 6.98 10.30
CA TYR A 376 13.60 7.29 11.59
C TYR A 376 13.68 8.80 11.89
N GLY A 377 13.32 9.65 10.93
CA GLY A 377 13.33 11.11 11.05
C GLY A 377 14.52 11.80 10.39
N SER A 378 15.35 11.08 9.64
CA SER A 378 16.43 11.67 8.85
C SER A 378 15.85 12.45 7.67
N GLN A 379 16.54 13.51 7.24
CA GLN A 379 16.12 14.26 6.06
C GLN A 379 16.50 13.50 4.79
N ALA A 380 15.51 13.21 3.94
CA ALA A 380 15.74 12.48 2.68
C ALA A 380 16.79 13.18 1.79
N SER A 381 16.84 14.51 1.81
CA SER A 381 17.82 15.28 1.02
C SER A 381 19.26 15.04 1.46
N ASP A 382 19.50 14.86 2.76
CA ASP A 382 20.85 14.65 3.29
C ASP A 382 21.30 13.19 3.10
N CYS A 383 20.38 12.24 3.29
CA CYS A 383 20.62 10.83 3.00
C CYS A 383 20.95 10.62 1.51
N LEU A 384 20.18 11.24 0.60
CA LEU A 384 20.42 11.15 -0.84
C LEU A 384 21.72 11.84 -1.26
N ALA A 385 22.07 12.98 -0.65
CA ALA A 385 23.34 13.66 -0.92
C ALA A 385 24.55 12.82 -0.46
N SER A 386 24.48 12.20 0.72
CA SER A 386 25.51 11.28 1.23
C SER A 386 25.68 10.06 0.31
N PHE A 387 24.57 9.44 -0.07
CA PHE A 387 24.56 8.32 -1.02
C PHE A 387 25.09 8.72 -2.40
N ALA A 388 24.68 9.87 -2.93
CA ALA A 388 25.12 10.37 -4.24
C ALA A 388 26.64 10.60 -4.28
N LYS A 389 27.20 11.16 -3.21
CA LYS A 389 28.65 11.33 -3.07
C LYS A 389 29.36 9.97 -3.12
N TYR A 390 28.94 9.02 -2.28
CA TYR A 390 29.49 7.67 -2.29
C TYR A 390 29.40 7.00 -3.67
N TRP A 391 28.25 7.10 -4.33
CA TRP A 391 28.01 6.49 -5.63
C TRP A 391 28.95 7.03 -6.72
N LEU A 392 29.18 8.35 -6.73
CA LEU A 392 30.06 8.99 -7.71
C LEU A 392 31.55 8.81 -7.39
N ASP A 393 31.90 8.66 -6.12
CA ASP A 393 33.28 8.43 -5.66
C ASP A 393 33.71 6.97 -5.80
N SER A 394 32.79 6.02 -5.60
CA SER A 394 33.02 4.62 -6.00
C SER A 394 33.26 4.63 -7.51
N GLU A 395 34.31 3.96 -8.02
CA GLU A 395 34.58 3.83 -9.47
C GLU A 395 33.34 3.24 -10.16
N GLY A 396 32.40 4.13 -10.51
CA GLY A 396 31.00 3.78 -10.61
C GLY A 396 30.83 2.60 -11.55
N LEU A 397 29.84 1.73 -11.27
CA LEU A 397 29.49 0.62 -12.14
C LEU A 397 29.54 1.09 -13.59
N SER A 398 30.65 0.79 -14.27
CA SER A 398 30.80 1.28 -15.63
C SER A 398 29.69 0.61 -16.43
N GLU A 399 29.05 1.35 -17.33
CA GLU A 399 27.97 0.81 -18.19
C GLU A 399 28.38 -0.45 -18.99
N LYS A 400 29.65 -0.85 -18.91
CA LYS A 400 30.30 -1.96 -19.61
C LYS A 400 29.67 -3.33 -19.33
N GLY A 401 28.81 -3.50 -18.33
CA GLY A 401 28.03 -4.73 -18.18
C GLY A 401 26.57 -4.49 -18.54
N GLY A 402 26.03 -5.29 -19.48
CA GLY A 402 24.65 -5.21 -19.97
C GLY A 402 23.53 -5.42 -18.93
N TYR A 403 23.83 -5.31 -17.63
CA TYR A 403 22.90 -5.35 -16.52
C TYR A 403 22.13 -4.04 -16.30
N ALA A 404 22.54 -2.93 -16.93
CA ALA A 404 21.85 -1.64 -16.83
C ALA A 404 20.39 -1.68 -17.35
N SER A 405 20.10 -2.59 -18.29
CA SER A 405 18.78 -2.79 -18.90
C SER A 405 18.03 -4.00 -18.36
N TRP A 406 18.42 -4.53 -17.19
CA TRP A 406 17.84 -5.77 -16.62
C TRP A 406 16.31 -5.73 -16.49
N PHE A 407 15.71 -4.57 -16.20
CA PHE A 407 14.24 -4.43 -16.13
C PHE A 407 13.51 -4.61 -17.47
N VAL A 408 14.22 -4.51 -18.59
CA VAL A 408 13.65 -4.70 -19.94
C VAL A 408 13.97 -6.10 -20.49
N ALA A 409 15.15 -6.62 -20.16
CA ALA A 409 15.64 -7.89 -20.69
C ALA A 409 16.31 -8.72 -19.57
N PRO A 410 15.53 -9.25 -18.60
CA PRO A 410 16.07 -10.10 -17.56
C PRO A 410 16.65 -11.39 -18.18
N GLY A 411 17.87 -11.77 -17.78
CA GLY A 411 18.53 -13.00 -18.24
C GLY A 411 19.26 -12.92 -19.58
N THR A 412 19.13 -11.85 -20.37
CA THR A 412 19.91 -11.70 -21.64
C THR A 412 21.33 -11.17 -21.40
N ALA A 413 21.63 -10.69 -20.20
CA ALA A 413 22.92 -10.09 -19.84
C ALA A 413 24.00 -11.13 -19.50
N ARG A 414 23.95 -12.35 -20.05
CA ARG A 414 25.06 -13.29 -19.94
C ARG A 414 26.16 -12.79 -20.87
N PRO A 415 27.31 -12.31 -20.35
CA PRO A 415 28.43 -11.98 -21.22
C PRO A 415 28.77 -13.25 -22.00
N ALA A 416 28.76 -13.15 -23.33
CA ALA A 416 29.32 -14.20 -24.16
C ALA A 416 30.76 -14.44 -23.67
N ASP A 417 31.08 -15.69 -23.34
CA ASP A 417 32.48 -16.09 -23.20
C ASP A 417 33.22 -15.62 -24.46
N PRO A 418 34.37 -14.92 -24.37
CA PRO A 418 35.06 -14.33 -25.52
C PRO A 418 35.56 -15.33 -26.56
N SER A 419 35.39 -16.63 -26.36
CA SER A 419 35.84 -17.69 -27.24
C SER A 419 34.68 -18.20 -28.11
N THR A 420 34.41 -17.52 -29.23
CA THR A 420 34.10 -18.09 -30.57
C THR A 420 33.56 -16.96 -31.46
N ILE A 421 34.45 -16.08 -31.93
CA ILE A 421 34.15 -15.19 -33.06
C ILE A 421 34.68 -15.88 -34.31
N GLN A 422 33.77 -16.49 -35.09
CA GLN A 422 34.05 -16.76 -36.50
C GLN A 422 33.70 -15.51 -37.31
N PRO A 423 34.60 -15.03 -38.18
CA PRO A 423 34.31 -13.92 -39.08
C PRO A 423 33.44 -14.42 -40.24
N LYS A 424 32.39 -13.67 -40.58
CA LYS A 424 31.59 -13.87 -41.79
C LYS A 424 31.61 -12.58 -42.61
N ASP A 425 32.09 -12.72 -43.84
CA ASP A 425 32.39 -11.66 -44.79
C ASP A 425 31.20 -10.77 -45.18
N PRO A 426 31.46 -9.51 -45.57
CA PRO A 426 30.45 -8.61 -46.12
C PRO A 426 30.31 -8.80 -47.65
N ALA A 427 29.09 -9.09 -48.11
CA ALA A 427 28.74 -9.03 -49.53
C ALA A 427 27.97 -7.74 -49.83
N SER A 428 28.56 -6.96 -50.72
CA SER A 428 28.04 -5.79 -51.44
C SER A 428 26.75 -6.05 -52.21
N ASN A 429 25.83 -5.07 -52.29
CA ASN A 429 25.18 -4.63 -53.54
C ASN A 429 24.25 -3.39 -53.36
N PRO A 430 23.80 -2.71 -54.44
CA PRO A 430 24.19 -1.32 -54.65
C PRO A 430 23.03 -0.32 -54.67
N ALA A 431 23.42 0.94 -54.86
CA ALA A 431 22.64 2.16 -54.95
C ALA A 431 21.34 2.06 -55.77
N ARG A 432 20.26 2.63 -55.22
CA ARG A 432 19.06 3.01 -55.96
C ARG A 432 18.62 4.42 -55.55
N THR A 433 19.02 5.39 -56.35
CA THR A 433 18.60 6.80 -56.29
C THR A 433 17.23 6.93 -56.95
N GLN A 434 16.23 7.49 -56.25
CA GLN A 434 15.02 8.05 -56.87
C GLN A 434 14.47 9.24 -56.06
N PRO A 435 13.73 10.16 -56.72
CA PRO A 435 13.61 11.55 -56.32
C PRO A 435 12.35 11.81 -55.47
N LEU A 436 12.52 12.48 -54.34
CA LEU A 436 11.43 12.91 -53.45
C LEU A 436 11.53 14.42 -53.21
N GLN A 437 10.96 15.22 -54.11
CA GLN A 437 10.80 16.67 -53.87
C GLN A 437 9.39 17.23 -54.11
N GLN A 438 8.37 16.40 -54.43
CA GLN A 438 6.98 16.89 -54.56
C GLN A 438 6.02 16.42 -53.45
N ALA A 439 6.39 15.47 -52.59
CA ALA A 439 5.57 15.03 -51.44
C ALA A 439 5.74 15.90 -50.16
N SER A 440 6.67 16.86 -50.19
CA SER A 440 7.05 17.70 -49.03
C SER A 440 6.03 18.80 -48.72
N LEU A 441 5.43 19.42 -49.74
CA LEU A 441 4.54 20.58 -49.57
C LEU A 441 3.16 20.21 -48.99
N PHE A 442 2.57 19.09 -49.41
CA PHE A 442 1.29 18.62 -48.86
C PHE A 442 1.38 18.21 -47.38
N LYS A 443 2.55 17.73 -46.94
CA LYS A 443 2.77 17.33 -45.54
C LYS A 443 2.87 18.54 -44.61
N ILE A 444 3.43 19.65 -45.10
CA ILE A 444 3.54 20.89 -44.34
C ILE A 444 2.16 21.52 -44.10
N ASP A 445 1.29 21.54 -45.11
CA ASP A 445 -0.06 22.12 -44.96
C ASP A 445 -0.97 21.27 -44.07
N SER A 446 -0.79 19.94 -44.10
CA SER A 446 -1.45 19.03 -43.16
C SER A 446 -1.01 19.29 -41.71
N MET A 447 0.30 19.46 -41.47
CA MET A 447 0.83 19.76 -40.15
C MET A 447 0.37 21.13 -39.63
N LYS A 448 0.26 22.15 -40.51
CA LYS A 448 -0.25 23.47 -40.11
C LYS A 448 -1.70 23.42 -39.63
N LYS A 449 -2.57 22.64 -40.29
CA LYS A 449 -3.96 22.45 -39.84
C LYS A 449 -4.03 21.72 -38.51
N GLU A 450 -3.19 20.71 -38.30
CA GLU A 450 -3.12 19.99 -37.03
C GLU A 450 -2.66 20.91 -35.87
N ILE A 451 -1.65 21.76 -36.11
CA ILE A 451 -1.18 22.74 -35.12
C ILE A 451 -2.28 23.77 -34.81
N GLN A 452 -3.05 24.23 -35.80
CA GLN A 452 -4.17 25.15 -35.58
C GLN A 452 -5.27 24.50 -34.72
N GLU A 453 -5.62 23.25 -34.98
CA GLU A 453 -6.61 22.52 -34.18
C GLU A 453 -6.11 22.27 -32.74
N GLN A 454 -4.83 21.94 -32.59
CA GLN A 454 -4.21 21.81 -31.26
C GLN A 454 -4.24 23.12 -30.48
N ASN A 455 -3.92 24.25 -31.12
CA ASN A 455 -3.98 25.57 -30.49
C ASN A 455 -5.41 25.95 -30.08
N LYS A 456 -6.41 25.62 -30.90
CA LYS A 456 -7.82 25.81 -30.54
C LYS A 456 -8.20 25.00 -29.30
N ARG A 457 -7.77 23.73 -29.26
CA ARG A 457 -8.02 22.85 -28.11
C ARG A 457 -7.31 23.32 -26.83
N ILE A 458 -6.12 23.91 -26.95
CA ILE A 458 -5.41 24.52 -25.83
C ILE A 458 -6.22 25.69 -25.26
N ALA A 459 -6.74 26.58 -26.11
CA ALA A 459 -7.58 27.70 -25.68
C ALA A 459 -8.86 27.25 -24.95
N GLU A 460 -9.53 26.20 -25.45
CA GLU A 460 -10.72 25.61 -24.79
C GLU A 460 -10.38 25.01 -23.42
N LEU A 461 -9.20 24.40 -23.28
CA LEU A 461 -8.72 23.86 -22.00
C LEU A 461 -8.35 24.97 -21.02
N GLU A 462 -7.77 26.08 -21.49
CA GLU A 462 -7.47 27.26 -20.66
C GLU A 462 -8.75 27.90 -20.11
N GLU A 463 -9.79 28.03 -20.93
CA GLU A 463 -11.10 28.52 -20.49
C GLU A 463 -11.75 27.58 -19.46
N THR A 464 -11.68 26.27 -19.70
CA THR A 464 -12.19 25.26 -18.76
C THR A 464 -11.44 25.31 -17.43
N ASN A 465 -10.12 25.44 -17.44
CA ASN A 465 -9.31 25.57 -16.23
C ASN A 465 -9.64 26.85 -15.46
N ALA A 466 -9.84 27.98 -16.14
CA ALA A 466 -10.26 29.22 -15.49
C ALA A 466 -11.63 29.07 -14.80
N SER A 467 -12.58 28.37 -15.44
CA SER A 467 -13.89 28.04 -14.86
C SER A 467 -13.78 27.13 -13.63
N ILE A 468 -12.91 26.12 -13.67
CA ILE A 468 -12.64 25.22 -12.53
C ILE A 468 -12.03 25.97 -11.34
N GLU A 469 -11.04 26.84 -11.58
CA GLU A 469 -10.43 27.65 -10.51
C GLU A 469 -11.44 28.61 -9.89
N GLN A 470 -12.33 29.20 -10.69
CA GLN A 470 -13.42 30.03 -10.16
C GLN A 470 -14.41 29.21 -9.32
N ALA A 471 -14.74 27.99 -9.74
CA ALA A 471 -15.63 27.11 -8.98
C ALA A 471 -15.00 26.65 -7.66
N LYS A 472 -13.69 26.36 -7.66
CA LYS A 472 -12.91 26.03 -6.48
C LYS A 472 -12.86 27.18 -5.47
N GLN A 473 -12.57 28.40 -5.94
CA GLN A 473 -12.59 29.59 -5.08
C GLN A 473 -13.97 29.77 -4.41
N LYS A 474 -15.07 29.62 -5.17
CA LYS A 474 -16.43 29.67 -4.60
C LYS A 474 -16.68 28.58 -3.56
N ALA A 475 -16.14 27.38 -3.75
CA ALA A 475 -16.27 26.29 -2.78
C ALA A 475 -15.47 26.57 -1.50
N ASP A 476 -14.25 27.13 -1.61
CA ASP A 476 -13.41 27.51 -0.47
C ASP A 476 -14.07 28.63 0.36
N ASP A 477 -14.65 29.64 -0.31
CA ASP A 477 -15.37 30.72 0.35
C ASP A 477 -16.62 30.18 1.11
N ALA A 478 -17.37 29.27 0.49
CA ALA A 478 -18.53 28.63 1.12
C ALA A 478 -18.13 27.76 2.33
N LEU A 479 -17.00 27.06 2.26
CA LEU A 479 -16.46 26.27 3.37
C LEU A 479 -16.06 27.16 4.56
N LEU A 480 -15.40 28.29 4.30
CA LEU A 480 -15.05 29.27 5.34
C LEU A 480 -16.29 29.86 6.00
N GLU A 481 -17.33 30.18 5.23
CA GLU A 481 -18.60 30.65 5.77
C GLU A 481 -19.26 29.60 6.68
N TYR A 482 -19.27 28.33 6.24
CA TYR A 482 -19.79 27.22 7.04
C TYR A 482 -19.02 27.05 8.36
N GLN A 483 -17.69 27.10 8.32
CA GLN A 483 -16.85 27.00 9.51
C GLN A 483 -17.13 28.14 10.51
N ARG A 484 -17.32 29.37 10.02
CA ARG A 484 -17.71 30.51 10.88
C ARG A 484 -19.09 30.31 11.53
N LYS A 485 -20.08 29.83 10.76
CA LYS A 485 -21.43 29.51 11.30
C LYS A 485 -21.36 28.41 12.36
N ALA A 486 -20.59 27.35 12.11
CA ALA A 486 -20.40 26.24 13.05
C ALA A 486 -19.70 26.69 14.33
N LEU A 487 -18.64 27.50 14.23
CA LEU A 487 -17.93 28.08 15.36
C LEU A 487 -18.88 28.92 16.22
N ASN A 488 -19.64 29.84 15.59
CA ASN A 488 -20.62 30.66 16.29
C ASN A 488 -21.65 29.81 17.05
N ARG A 489 -22.12 28.71 16.46
CA ARG A 489 -23.05 27.80 17.12
C ARG A 489 -22.42 27.08 18.33
N CYS A 490 -21.18 26.63 18.21
CA CYS A 490 -20.46 26.00 19.32
C CYS A 490 -20.21 27.01 20.45
N THR A 491 -19.80 28.23 20.13
CA THR A 491 -19.63 29.32 21.11
C THR A 491 -20.94 29.66 21.82
N GLN A 492 -22.08 29.67 21.10
CA GLN A 492 -23.41 29.85 21.72
C GLN A 492 -23.74 28.73 22.72
N LEU A 493 -23.43 27.47 22.39
CA LEU A 493 -23.67 26.33 23.28
C LEU A 493 -22.75 26.35 24.52
N LEU A 494 -21.55 26.93 24.38
CA LEU A 494 -20.60 27.09 25.47
C LEU A 494 -20.85 28.34 26.32
N ASN A 495 -21.81 29.19 25.95
CA ASN A 495 -22.07 30.42 26.68
C ASN A 495 -22.47 30.13 28.14
N GLY A 496 -21.76 30.71 29.10
CA GLY A 496 -21.94 30.47 30.54
C GLY A 496 -21.17 29.27 31.11
N HIS A 497 -20.44 28.51 30.27
CA HIS A 497 -19.56 27.43 30.75
C HIS A 497 -18.13 27.96 31.00
N PRO A 498 -17.47 27.57 32.11
CA PRO A 498 -16.08 27.98 32.38
C PRO A 498 -15.10 27.48 31.31
N GLU A 499 -15.44 26.38 30.63
CA GLU A 499 -14.64 25.80 29.54
C GLU A 499 -14.66 26.62 28.23
N ALA A 500 -15.48 27.68 28.15
CA ALA A 500 -15.57 28.57 26.98
C ALA A 500 -14.38 29.53 26.84
N GLY A 501 -13.59 29.72 27.89
CA GLY A 501 -12.45 30.64 27.89
C GLY A 501 -11.38 30.24 26.88
N GLY A 502 -11.05 31.13 25.94
CA GLY A 502 -9.95 30.95 24.98
C GLY A 502 -10.30 30.20 23.70
N VAL A 503 -11.57 29.97 23.40
CA VAL A 503 -12.00 29.35 22.13
C VAL A 503 -11.88 30.35 20.98
N THR A 504 -10.86 30.18 20.12
CA THR A 504 -10.62 31.05 18.95
C THR A 504 -10.93 30.40 17.60
N ASP A 505 -11.10 29.06 17.58
CA ASP A 505 -11.40 28.30 16.37
C ASP A 505 -12.34 27.11 16.66
N LEU A 506 -12.76 26.40 15.59
CA LEU A 506 -13.70 25.27 15.69
C LEU A 506 -13.11 24.08 16.46
N SER A 507 -11.79 23.87 16.40
CA SER A 507 -11.13 22.77 17.12
C SER A 507 -11.16 23.02 18.63
N GLY A 508 -10.83 24.24 19.05
CA GLY A 508 -10.96 24.70 20.42
C GLY A 508 -12.40 24.61 20.94
N ALA A 509 -13.37 24.96 20.10
CA ALA A 509 -14.79 24.89 20.46
C ALA A 509 -15.27 23.44 20.67
N LEU A 510 -14.88 22.51 19.79
CA LEU A 510 -15.22 21.09 19.93
C LEU A 510 -14.53 20.47 21.16
N ALA A 511 -13.26 20.81 21.41
CA ALA A 511 -12.54 20.35 22.59
C ALA A 511 -13.17 20.87 23.89
N ALA A 512 -13.63 22.13 23.90
CA ALA A 512 -14.36 22.69 25.03
C ALA A 512 -15.70 21.96 25.26
N LEU A 513 -16.48 21.71 24.20
CA LEU A 513 -17.73 20.95 24.30
C LEU A 513 -17.52 19.52 24.83
N GLN A 514 -16.45 18.84 24.40
CA GLN A 514 -16.10 17.52 24.91
C GLN A 514 -15.79 17.54 26.41
N ARG A 515 -15.05 18.56 26.88
CA ARG A 515 -14.78 18.75 28.32
C ARG A 515 -16.07 19.01 29.10
N THR A 516 -16.96 19.85 28.58
CA THR A 516 -18.26 20.12 29.20
C THR A 516 -19.11 18.84 29.31
N MET A 517 -19.18 18.03 28.24
CA MET A 517 -19.89 16.75 28.27
C MET A 517 -19.30 15.79 29.29
N ALA A 518 -17.97 15.66 29.35
CA ALA A 518 -17.30 14.80 30.33
C ALA A 518 -17.61 15.25 31.77
N ARG A 519 -17.62 16.56 32.03
CA ARG A 519 -17.99 17.11 33.35
C ARG A 519 -19.44 16.80 33.71
N MET A 520 -20.38 17.04 32.80
CA MET A 520 -21.80 16.72 33.04
C MET A 520 -22.03 15.23 33.29
N SER A 521 -21.34 14.35 32.55
CA SER A 521 -21.41 12.89 32.80
C SER A 521 -20.90 12.53 34.20
N SER A 522 -19.74 13.09 34.61
CA SER A 522 -19.20 12.87 35.95
C SER A 522 -20.13 13.40 37.06
N GLU A 523 -20.75 14.57 36.87
CA GLU A 523 -21.74 15.11 37.80
C GLU A 523 -23.00 14.21 37.88
N THR A 524 -23.46 13.70 36.74
CA THR A 524 -24.60 12.77 36.67
C THR A 524 -24.32 11.46 37.41
N GLU A 525 -23.11 10.90 37.25
CA GLU A 525 -22.67 9.70 37.98
C GLU A 525 -22.60 9.94 39.49
N LYS A 526 -22.10 11.11 39.93
CA LYS A 526 -22.08 11.46 41.36
C LYS A 526 -23.49 11.58 41.94
N VAL A 527 -24.40 12.22 41.22
CA VAL A 527 -25.80 12.37 41.64
C VAL A 527 -26.52 11.02 41.67
N SER A 528 -26.31 10.16 40.66
CA SER A 528 -26.92 8.83 40.63
C SER A 528 -26.40 7.93 41.74
N ALA A 529 -25.09 7.96 42.02
CA ALA A 529 -24.47 7.24 43.13
C ALA A 529 -25.00 7.73 44.50
N ALA A 530 -25.13 9.05 44.68
CA ALA A 530 -25.71 9.63 45.89
C ALA A 530 -27.16 9.18 46.10
N LYS A 531 -27.99 9.23 45.05
CA LYS A 531 -29.39 8.81 45.09
C LYS A 531 -29.54 7.30 45.32
N GLN A 532 -28.66 6.48 44.75
CA GLN A 532 -28.65 5.04 45.00
C GLN A 532 -28.29 4.72 46.47
N LYS A 533 -27.36 5.48 47.05
CA LYS A 533 -26.99 5.36 48.47
C LYS A 533 -28.18 5.72 49.37
N GLU A 534 -28.88 6.82 49.07
CA GLU A 534 -30.09 7.24 49.77
C GLU A 534 -31.19 6.18 49.69
N LEU A 535 -31.45 5.65 48.49
CA LEU A 535 -32.45 4.60 48.26
C LEU A 535 -32.12 3.31 49.04
N ASN A 536 -30.84 2.92 49.09
CA ASN A 536 -30.40 1.78 49.88
C ASN A 536 -30.58 2.02 51.39
N GLN A 537 -30.39 3.26 51.85
CA GLN A 537 -30.63 3.64 53.25
C GLN A 537 -32.12 3.55 53.59
N THR A 538 -33.00 4.13 52.77
CA THR A 538 -34.46 4.03 52.95
C THR A 538 -34.95 2.58 52.93
N ARG A 539 -34.37 1.72 52.09
CA ARG A 539 -34.70 0.27 52.09
C ARG A 539 -34.34 -0.41 53.41
N LYS A 540 -33.19 -0.07 54.01
CA LYS A 540 -32.79 -0.62 55.32
C LYS A 540 -33.75 -0.16 56.41
N GLU A 541 -34.11 1.12 56.42
CA GLU A 541 -35.08 1.68 57.36
C GLU A 541 -36.44 0.98 57.21
N LEU A 542 -36.93 0.79 55.99
CA LEU A 542 -38.18 0.08 55.73
C LEU A 542 -38.15 -1.37 56.22
N GLN A 543 -37.05 -2.10 55.99
CA GLN A 543 -36.88 -3.46 56.48
C GLN A 543 -36.88 -3.53 58.01
N GLN A 544 -36.25 -2.56 58.66
CA GLN A 544 -36.25 -2.45 60.12
C GLN A 544 -37.67 -2.19 60.65
N THR A 545 -38.41 -1.25 60.07
CA THR A 545 -39.81 -0.98 60.45
C THR A 545 -40.71 -2.19 60.21
N GLN A 546 -40.51 -2.93 59.12
CA GLN A 546 -41.26 -4.17 58.85
C GLN A 546 -40.98 -5.25 59.90
N LYS A 547 -39.73 -5.39 60.33
CA LYS A 547 -39.34 -6.32 61.40
C LYS A 547 -40.01 -5.94 62.72
N GLU A 548 -39.96 -4.67 63.10
CA GLU A 548 -40.62 -4.17 64.32
C GLU A 548 -42.13 -4.40 64.29
N LEU A 549 -42.77 -4.19 63.13
CA LEU A 549 -44.20 -4.46 62.95
C LEU A 549 -44.52 -5.96 63.09
N GLN A 550 -43.66 -6.84 62.57
CA GLN A 550 -43.82 -8.29 62.72
C GLN A 550 -43.71 -8.72 64.19
N GLU A 551 -42.72 -8.19 64.91
CA GLU A 551 -42.54 -8.42 66.35
C GLU A 551 -43.78 -7.96 67.13
N LYS A 552 -44.28 -6.74 66.86
CA LYS A 552 -45.51 -6.21 67.51
C LYS A 552 -46.76 -7.04 67.20
N ASN A 553 -46.90 -7.52 65.97
CA ASN A 553 -48.01 -8.40 65.61
C ASN A 553 -47.93 -9.76 66.30
N GLN A 554 -46.72 -10.29 66.52
CA GLN A 554 -46.52 -11.52 67.26
C GLN A 554 -46.87 -11.34 68.75
N GLU A 555 -46.39 -10.25 69.38
CA GLU A 555 -46.78 -9.87 70.75
C GLU A 555 -48.31 -9.76 70.90
N LEU A 556 -49.00 -9.13 69.94
CA LEU A 556 -50.46 -9.01 69.94
C LEU A 556 -51.16 -10.36 69.85
N LYS A 557 -50.65 -11.29 69.03
CA LYS A 557 -51.20 -12.65 68.93
C LYS A 557 -51.05 -13.41 70.26
N GLU A 558 -49.90 -13.27 70.91
CA GLU A 558 -49.63 -13.89 72.20
C GLU A 558 -50.54 -13.32 73.30
N LEU A 559 -50.72 -12.00 73.34
CA LEU A 559 -51.68 -11.34 74.24
C LEU A 559 -53.12 -11.82 73.99
N HIS A 560 -53.55 -11.90 72.73
CA HIS A 560 -54.87 -12.39 72.38
C HIS A 560 -55.09 -13.85 72.80
N ALA A 561 -54.08 -14.72 72.62
CA ALA A 561 -54.13 -16.10 73.08
C ALA A 561 -54.22 -16.20 74.61
N ALA A 562 -53.47 -15.37 75.34
CA ALA A 562 -53.52 -15.30 76.80
C ALA A 562 -54.90 -14.87 77.31
N VAL A 563 -55.52 -13.87 76.68
CA VAL A 563 -56.88 -13.41 77.03
C VAL A 563 -57.90 -14.52 76.81
N LEU A 564 -57.86 -15.21 75.67
CA LEU A 564 -58.78 -16.33 75.39
C LEU A 564 -58.57 -17.53 76.32
N GLY A 565 -57.34 -17.82 76.72
CA GLY A 565 -57.02 -18.90 77.66
C GLY A 565 -57.47 -18.64 79.10
N SER A 566 -57.72 -17.39 79.47
CA SER A 566 -58.21 -17.00 80.81
C SER A 566 -59.74 -16.99 80.96
N ALA A 567 -60.48 -17.22 79.87
CA ALA A 567 -61.95 -17.20 79.83
C ALA A 567 -62.60 -18.59 79.80
N GLY A 568 -61.81 -19.67 79.88
CA GLY A 568 -62.27 -21.04 80.11
C GLY A 568 -61.81 -21.52 81.48
#